data_AF-A0AAV0PZD4-F1
#
_entry.id   AF-A0AAV0PZD4-F1
#
_cell.length_a   1.000
_cell.length_b   1.000
_cell.length_c   1.000
_cell.angle_alpha   90.00
_cell.angle_beta   90.00
_cell.angle_gamma   90.00
#
_symmetry.space_group_name_H-M   'P 1'
#
loop_
_entity.id
_entity.type
_entity.pdbx_description
1 polymer ?
#
loop_
_entity_poly.entity_id
_entity_poly.type
_entity_poly.pdbx_seq_one_letter_code
_entity_poly.pdbx_strand_id
1 'polypeptide(L)'
;MLGEYAWGAGALAYLYRQLGIASREEAKGVAGCLTLLQCWIYDHFPTLRPSRLEPRELERGQAGAFRWRGTAPRSSKKRDAQMLAYYRQAIDSLTPQLVSWTPYGRRPHLTVRRTLYQGLLRFAEIAEYYDPTWCLRQLGYVQGVPYPPERPLVVR
;
A
#
# COMPACT_ATOMS: atom_id res chain seq x y z
N MET A 1 0.13 -19.10 21.85
CA MET A 1 -0.81 -18.01 21.54
C MET A 1 -0.26 -17.00 20.51
N LEU A 2 0.40 -17.44 19.42
CA LEU A 2 0.84 -16.54 18.33
C LEU A 2 -0.17 -16.48 17.17
N GLY A 3 -1.22 -17.31 17.19
CA GLY A 3 -2.20 -17.47 16.11
C GLY A 3 -3.58 -16.86 16.35
N GLU A 4 -3.83 -16.22 17.51
CA GLU A 4 -5.13 -15.64 17.83
C GLU A 4 -5.27 -14.17 17.38
N TYR A 5 -4.14 -13.53 17.06
CA TYR A 5 -4.13 -12.13 16.60
C TYR A 5 -4.10 -12.04 15.09
N ALA A 6 -4.99 -11.22 14.54
CA ALA A 6 -5.00 -10.86 13.12
C ALA A 6 -3.86 -9.87 12.79
N TRP A 7 -2.62 -10.35 12.81
CA TRP A 7 -1.41 -9.54 12.59
C TRP A 7 -1.45 -8.70 11.30
N GLY A 8 -2.11 -9.20 10.24
CA GLY A 8 -2.31 -8.45 9.01
C GLY A 8 -3.19 -7.20 9.20
N ALA A 9 -4.27 -7.31 9.99
CA ALA A 9 -5.14 -6.18 10.32
C ALA A 9 -4.42 -5.15 11.18
N GLY A 10 -3.60 -5.60 12.14
CA GLY A 10 -2.80 -4.69 12.98
C GLY A 10 -1.69 -3.98 12.20
N ALA A 11 -0.99 -4.69 11.30
CA ALA A 11 -0.03 -4.08 10.39
C ALA A 11 -0.68 -3.02 9.48
N LEU A 12 -1.89 -3.29 8.99
CA LEU A 12 -2.65 -2.36 8.16
C LEU A 12 -3.12 -1.13 8.94
N ALA A 13 -3.64 -1.31 10.16
CA ALA A 13 -4.02 -0.20 11.04
C ALA A 13 -2.81 0.72 11.31
N TYR A 14 -1.66 0.13 11.62
CA TYR A 14 -0.45 0.91 11.86
C TYR A 14 0.03 1.65 10.60
N LEU A 15 -0.03 1.01 9.43
CA LEU A 15 0.31 1.66 8.16
C LEU A 15 -0.60 2.86 7.88
N TYR A 16 -1.92 2.73 8.07
CA TYR A 16 -2.87 3.83 7.85
C TYR A 16 -2.62 5.01 8.79
N ARG A 17 -2.40 4.75 10.09
CA ARG A 17 -2.03 5.80 11.05
C ARG A 17 -0.78 6.55 10.60
N GLN A 18 0.26 5.83 10.18
CA GLN A 18 1.52 6.45 9.77
C GLN A 18 1.40 7.22 8.45
N LEU A 19 0.60 6.76 7.50
CA LEU A 19 0.28 7.52 6.29
C LEU A 19 -0.48 8.81 6.61
N GLY A 20 -1.45 8.77 7.53
CA GLY A 20 -2.19 9.96 7.97
C GLY A 20 -1.35 10.95 8.79
N ILE A 21 -0.30 10.49 9.47
CA ILE A 21 0.70 11.37 10.07
C ILE A 21 1.59 11.97 8.99
N ALA A 22 2.11 11.14 8.08
CA ALA A 22 3.02 11.56 7.02
C ALA A 22 2.42 12.52 5.99
N SER A 23 1.08 12.56 5.86
CA SER A 23 0.38 13.51 4.99
C SER A 23 0.27 14.92 5.58
N ARG A 24 0.71 15.15 6.83
CA ARG A 24 0.68 16.46 7.48
C ARG A 24 1.89 17.28 7.08
N GLU A 25 1.74 18.59 6.97
CA GLU A 25 2.81 19.53 6.58
C GLU A 25 4.06 19.43 7.48
N GLU A 26 3.85 19.20 8.77
CA GLU A 26 4.89 19.09 9.80
C GLU A 26 5.65 17.76 9.79
N ALA A 27 5.19 16.77 9.01
CA ALA A 27 5.81 15.45 9.00
C ALA A 27 7.16 15.47 8.27
N LYS A 28 8.22 15.05 8.98
CA LYS A 28 9.58 14.96 8.43
C LYS A 28 9.93 13.56 7.92
N GLY A 29 9.00 12.62 8.00
CA GLY A 29 9.21 11.23 7.60
C GLY A 29 7.95 10.39 7.76
N VAL A 30 8.06 9.13 7.38
CA VAL A 30 6.99 8.13 7.48
C VAL A 30 7.54 6.88 8.17
N ALA A 31 6.77 6.30 9.09
CA ALA A 31 7.08 5.02 9.71
C ALA A 31 6.04 3.97 9.32
N GLY A 32 6.08 2.81 9.97
CA GLY A 32 5.12 1.72 9.72
C GLY A 32 5.65 0.68 8.75
N CYS A 33 4.73 -0.15 8.23
CA CYS A 33 5.06 -1.26 7.34
C CYS A 33 5.35 -0.78 5.90
N LEU A 34 6.41 0.03 5.73
CA LEU A 34 6.77 0.64 4.44
C LEU A 34 7.02 -0.38 3.33
N THR A 35 7.44 -1.60 3.66
CA THR A 35 7.56 -2.69 2.68
C THR A 35 6.23 -2.99 2.00
N LEU A 36 5.11 -2.97 2.73
CA LEU A 36 3.77 -3.20 2.15
C LEU A 36 3.40 -2.05 1.21
N LEU A 37 3.65 -0.80 1.64
CA LEU A 37 3.42 0.38 0.81
C LEU A 37 4.27 0.35 -0.46
N GLN A 38 5.55 0.00 -0.33
CA GLN A 38 6.49 -0.07 -1.44
C GLN A 38 6.09 -1.15 -2.45
N CYS A 39 5.71 -2.35 -1.97
CA CYS A 39 5.22 -3.41 -2.84
C CYS A 39 3.93 -3.00 -3.56
N TRP A 40 3.01 -2.32 -2.84
CA TRP A 40 1.81 -1.76 -3.43
C TRP A 40 2.12 -0.72 -4.52
N ILE A 41 3.07 0.20 -4.27
CA ILE A 41 3.53 1.17 -5.28
C ILE A 41 4.08 0.45 -6.51
N TYR A 42 4.91 -0.58 -6.35
CA TYR A 42 5.48 -1.29 -7.50
C TYR A 42 4.44 -2.10 -8.27
N ASP A 43 3.48 -2.71 -7.58
CA ASP A 43 2.36 -3.39 -8.23
C ASP A 43 1.53 -2.41 -9.08
N HIS A 44 1.28 -1.18 -8.59
CA HIS A 44 0.41 -0.20 -9.23
C HIS A 44 1.09 0.76 -10.22
N PHE A 45 2.36 1.12 -10.01
CA PHE A 45 3.08 2.13 -10.81
C PHE A 45 4.34 1.52 -11.42
N PRO A 46 4.23 0.88 -12.60
CA PRO A 46 5.38 0.30 -13.29
C PRO A 46 6.54 1.27 -13.52
N THR A 47 6.24 2.55 -13.74
CA THR A 47 7.22 3.62 -13.95
C THR A 47 8.06 3.94 -12.71
N LEU A 48 7.56 3.64 -11.52
CA LEU A 48 8.26 3.89 -10.25
C LEU A 48 9.08 2.68 -9.78
N ARG A 49 9.09 1.59 -10.55
CA ARG A 49 9.90 0.41 -10.24
C ARG A 49 11.37 0.72 -10.47
N PRO A 50 12.27 0.36 -9.54
CA PRO A 50 13.70 0.44 -9.80
C PRO A 50 14.07 -0.48 -10.97
N SER A 51 14.94 -0.03 -11.86
CA SER A 51 15.29 -0.72 -13.12
C SER A 51 15.95 -2.11 -12.95
N ARG A 52 16.22 -2.55 -11.72
CA ARG A 52 16.80 -3.87 -11.39
C ARG A 52 15.82 -4.77 -10.65
N LEU A 53 14.60 -4.31 -10.42
CA LEU A 53 13.56 -5.02 -9.68
C LEU A 53 12.52 -5.52 -10.68
N GLU A 54 12.80 -6.69 -11.23
CA GLU A 54 11.82 -7.43 -12.04
C GLU A 54 10.87 -8.21 -11.14
N PRO A 55 9.56 -8.26 -11.46
CA PRO A 55 8.58 -9.01 -10.69
C PRO A 55 8.90 -10.50 -10.74
N ARG A 56 9.07 -11.12 -9.58
CA ARG A 56 9.29 -12.57 -9.47
C ARG A 56 7.96 -13.33 -9.44
N GLU A 57 7.97 -14.52 -10.03
CA GLU A 57 6.89 -15.49 -9.81
C GLU A 57 6.88 -15.91 -8.33
N LEU A 58 5.69 -15.94 -7.75
CA LEU A 58 5.49 -16.31 -6.35
C LEU A 58 5.10 -17.78 -6.28
N GLU A 59 5.76 -18.53 -5.41
CA GLU A 59 5.33 -19.88 -5.05
C GLU A 59 4.09 -19.82 -4.14
N ARG A 60 3.33 -20.92 -4.07
CA ARG A 60 2.15 -20.98 -3.19
C ARG A 60 2.57 -20.77 -1.73
N GLY A 61 1.88 -19.86 -1.05
CA GLY A 61 2.13 -19.54 0.36
C GLY A 61 3.22 -18.49 0.58
N GLN A 62 3.91 -18.01 -0.46
CA GLN A 62 4.83 -16.88 -0.33
C GLN A 62 4.05 -15.57 -0.19
N ALA A 63 4.53 -14.70 0.71
CA ALA A 63 3.95 -13.37 0.86
C ALA A 63 4.20 -12.53 -0.41
N GLY A 64 3.20 -11.72 -0.79
CA GLY A 64 3.28 -10.88 -2.00
C GLY A 64 4.52 -9.99 -2.09
N ALA A 65 5.05 -9.56 -0.94
CA ALA A 65 6.26 -8.74 -0.86
C ALA A 65 7.51 -9.43 -1.45
N PHE A 66 7.55 -10.76 -1.50
CA PHE A 66 8.66 -11.50 -2.12
C PHE A 66 8.75 -11.29 -3.62
N ARG A 67 7.65 -10.88 -4.28
CA ARG A 67 7.64 -10.53 -5.71
C ARG A 67 8.65 -9.45 -6.04
N TRP A 68 8.82 -8.52 -5.12
CA TRP A 68 9.68 -7.34 -5.25
C TRP A 68 10.98 -7.49 -4.45
N ARG A 69 11.41 -8.73 -4.20
CA ARG A 69 12.68 -8.99 -3.53
C ARG A 69 13.84 -8.68 -4.48
N GLY A 70 14.68 -7.72 -4.10
CA GLY A 70 15.89 -7.36 -4.84
C GLY A 70 16.91 -6.63 -3.97
N THR A 71 18.13 -6.57 -4.46
CA THR A 71 19.23 -5.89 -3.77
C THR A 71 19.18 -4.40 -4.08
N ALA A 72 19.03 -3.57 -3.04
CA ALA A 72 19.14 -2.12 -3.21
C ALA A 72 20.55 -1.77 -3.71
N PRO A 73 20.70 -0.85 -4.69
CA PRO A 73 22.01 -0.35 -5.07
C PRO A 73 22.69 0.31 -3.87
N ARG A 74 24.02 0.20 -3.74
CA ARG A 74 24.78 0.96 -2.72
C ARG A 74 24.44 2.44 -2.83
N SER A 75 23.83 3.06 -1.84
CA SER A 75 23.44 4.47 -1.91
C SER A 75 24.65 5.41 -1.92
N SER A 76 24.49 6.58 -2.54
CA SER A 76 25.40 7.71 -2.36
C SER A 76 24.59 8.99 -2.46
N LYS A 77 24.95 10.04 -1.72
CA LYS A 77 24.18 11.30 -1.65
C LYS A 77 23.79 11.84 -3.03
N LYS A 78 24.72 11.79 -4.00
CA LYS A 78 24.46 12.22 -5.39
C LYS A 78 23.40 11.37 -6.07
N ARG A 79 23.45 10.04 -5.92
CA ARG A 79 22.47 9.13 -6.49
C ARG A 79 21.10 9.27 -5.82
N ASP A 80 21.08 9.46 -4.51
CA ASP A 80 19.82 9.62 -3.77
C ASP A 80 19.10 10.91 -4.22
N ALA A 81 19.83 12.01 -4.42
CA ALA A 81 19.28 13.24 -4.96
C ALA A 81 18.75 13.08 -6.41
N GLN A 82 19.48 12.35 -7.26
CA GLN A 82 19.04 12.05 -8.62
C GLN A 82 17.79 11.16 -8.64
N MET A 83 17.75 10.13 -7.80
CA MET A 83 16.59 9.25 -7.64
C MET A 83 15.38 10.02 -7.13
N LEU A 84 15.57 10.95 -6.19
CA LEU A 84 14.49 11.80 -5.69
C LEU A 84 13.92 12.70 -6.80
N ALA A 85 14.79 13.34 -7.59
CA ALA A 85 14.36 14.16 -8.72
C ALA A 85 13.60 13.32 -9.76
N TYR A 86 14.10 12.12 -10.07
CA TYR A 86 13.42 11.17 -10.96
C TYR A 86 12.02 10.80 -10.46
N TYR A 87 11.88 10.40 -9.19
CA TYR A 87 10.57 10.00 -8.67
C TYR A 87 9.58 11.18 -8.63
N ARG A 88 10.03 12.39 -8.29
CA ARG A 88 9.17 13.59 -8.35
C ARG A 88 8.65 13.82 -9.77
N GLN A 89 9.54 13.84 -10.75
CA GLN A 89 9.15 14.01 -12.15
C GLN A 89 8.22 12.88 -12.64
N ALA A 90 8.48 11.63 -12.25
CA ALA A 90 7.65 10.48 -12.62
C ALA A 90 6.25 10.55 -11.99
N ILE A 91 6.13 11.08 -10.78
CA ILE A 91 4.84 11.33 -10.12
C ILE A 91 4.12 12.52 -10.76
N ASP A 92 4.82 13.61 -11.06
CA ASP A 92 4.24 14.81 -11.69
C ASP A 92 3.73 14.53 -13.12
N SER A 93 4.37 13.61 -13.83
CA SER A 93 3.98 13.17 -15.19
C SER A 93 3.03 11.98 -15.20
N LEU A 94 2.56 11.53 -14.04
CA LEU A 94 1.75 10.33 -13.93
C LEU A 94 0.37 10.54 -14.54
N THR A 95 0.00 9.68 -15.50
CA THR A 95 -1.32 9.68 -16.12
C THR A 95 -2.09 8.42 -15.76
N PRO A 96 -3.44 8.41 -15.82
CA PRO A 96 -4.24 7.22 -15.50
C PRO A 96 -3.89 5.97 -16.33
N GLN A 97 -3.31 6.15 -17.53
CA GLN A 97 -2.87 5.08 -18.42
C GLN A 97 -1.58 4.40 -17.94
N LEU A 98 -0.75 5.12 -17.17
CA LEU A 98 0.49 4.58 -16.60
C LEU A 98 0.24 3.80 -15.30
N VAL A 99 -0.99 3.81 -14.79
CA VAL A 99 -1.40 3.12 -13.57
C VAL A 99 -1.96 1.74 -13.88
N SER A 100 -1.41 0.72 -13.22
CA SER A 100 -1.99 -0.62 -13.18
C SER A 100 -3.16 -0.64 -12.19
N TRP A 101 -4.39 -0.64 -12.70
CA TRP A 101 -5.61 -0.65 -11.90
C TRP A 101 -5.99 -2.04 -11.38
N THR A 102 -5.41 -3.11 -11.94
CA THR A 102 -5.70 -4.51 -11.59
C THR A 102 -4.40 -5.30 -11.43
N PRO A 103 -3.53 -4.94 -10.46
CA PRO A 103 -2.20 -5.56 -10.32
C PRO A 103 -2.25 -7.01 -9.85
N TYR A 104 -3.36 -7.43 -9.24
CA TYR A 104 -3.56 -8.79 -8.74
C TYR A 104 -4.13 -9.74 -9.81
N GLY A 105 -4.13 -9.32 -11.07
CA GLY A 105 -4.58 -10.11 -12.22
C GLY A 105 -6.05 -9.86 -12.58
N ARG A 106 -6.56 -10.68 -13.51
CA ARG A 106 -7.88 -10.46 -14.14
C ARG A 106 -9.07 -10.79 -13.21
N ARG A 107 -8.88 -11.71 -12.26
CA ARG A 107 -9.95 -12.21 -11.37
C ARG A 107 -9.46 -12.49 -9.94
N PRO A 108 -8.88 -11.49 -9.24
CA PRO A 108 -8.35 -11.71 -7.89
C PRO A 108 -9.44 -12.03 -6.87
N HIS A 109 -10.70 -11.67 -7.14
CA HIS A 109 -11.86 -12.06 -6.34
C HIS A 109 -12.07 -13.58 -6.20
N LEU A 110 -11.52 -14.39 -7.11
CA LEU A 110 -11.57 -15.85 -7.01
C LEU A 110 -10.61 -16.39 -5.94
N THR A 111 -9.51 -15.67 -5.70
CA THR A 111 -8.44 -16.08 -4.78
C THR A 111 -8.57 -15.41 -3.43
N VAL A 112 -9.03 -14.15 -3.42
CA VAL A 112 -9.22 -13.33 -2.22
C VAL A 112 -10.72 -13.07 -2.07
N ARG A 113 -11.32 -13.67 -1.05
CA ARG A 113 -12.71 -13.35 -0.69
C ARG A 113 -12.80 -11.87 -0.33
N ARG A 114 -13.79 -11.17 -0.88
CA ARG A 114 -14.08 -9.79 -0.48
C ARG A 114 -14.31 -9.76 1.02
N THR A 115 -13.51 -9.00 1.75
CA THR A 115 -13.84 -8.65 3.12
C THR A 115 -15.00 -7.64 3.03
N LEU A 116 -16.12 -7.96 3.69
CA LEU A 116 -17.22 -7.01 3.86
C LEU A 116 -17.03 -6.17 5.14
N TYR A 117 -15.92 -6.38 5.85
CA TYR A 117 -15.64 -5.65 7.07
C TYR A 117 -15.40 -4.17 6.75
N GLN A 118 -16.28 -3.33 7.28
CA GLN A 118 -16.16 -1.88 7.32
C GLN A 118 -16.15 -1.48 8.80
N GLY A 119 -15.15 -0.73 9.23
CA GLY A 119 -15.04 -0.35 10.63
C GLY A 119 -13.61 -0.13 11.10
N LEU A 120 -13.44 -0.06 12.41
CA LEU A 120 -12.14 0.25 13.04
C LEU A 120 -11.24 -0.99 13.09
N LEU A 121 -10.12 -0.95 12.37
CA LEU A 121 -8.99 -1.83 12.64
C LEU A 121 -8.31 -1.36 13.92
N ARG A 122 -8.27 -2.25 14.93
CA ARG A 122 -7.66 -1.96 16.22
C ARG A 122 -6.42 -2.81 16.44
N PHE A 123 -5.33 -2.17 16.84
CA PHE A 123 -4.11 -2.83 17.25
C PHE A 123 -3.37 -1.98 18.27
N ALA A 124 -3.22 -2.50 19.50
CA ALA A 124 -2.76 -1.72 20.65
C ALA A 124 -3.56 -0.41 20.77
N GLU A 125 -2.87 0.73 20.89
CA GLU A 125 -3.47 2.07 21.01
C GLU A 125 -3.93 2.67 19.67
N ILE A 126 -3.82 1.93 18.57
CA ILE A 126 -4.17 2.42 17.22
C ILE A 126 -5.57 1.93 16.87
N ALA A 127 -6.42 2.89 16.49
CA ALA A 127 -7.71 2.64 15.85
C ALA A 127 -7.78 3.44 14.55
N GLU A 128 -7.90 2.74 13.42
CA GLU A 128 -8.02 3.34 12.09
C GLU A 128 -9.24 2.80 11.36
N TYR A 129 -9.98 3.69 10.69
CA TYR A 129 -11.14 3.28 9.92
C TYR A 129 -10.70 2.61 8.62
N TYR A 130 -11.25 1.44 8.36
CA TYR A 130 -11.04 0.67 7.15
C TYR A 130 -12.35 0.51 6.39
N ASP A 131 -12.31 0.90 5.12
CA ASP A 131 -13.40 0.66 4.18
C ASP A 131 -12.84 0.06 2.87
N PRO A 132 -13.08 -1.23 2.60
CA PRO A 132 -12.63 -1.87 1.37
C PRO A 132 -13.38 -1.35 0.14
N THR A 133 -14.49 -0.60 0.32
CA THR A 133 -15.26 -0.05 -0.81
C THR A 133 -14.49 1.02 -1.57
N TRP A 134 -13.48 1.65 -0.96
CA TRP A 134 -12.69 2.71 -1.60
C TRP A 134 -11.70 2.20 -2.65
N CYS A 135 -11.37 0.91 -2.59
CA CYS A 135 -10.35 0.32 -3.44
C CYS A 135 -10.85 -0.97 -4.11
N LEU A 136 -12.14 -1.07 -4.44
CA LEU A 136 -12.76 -2.25 -5.05
C LEU A 136 -12.17 -2.60 -6.42
N ARG A 137 -11.76 -1.57 -7.18
CA ARG A 137 -11.18 -1.75 -8.52
C ARG A 137 -9.95 -2.65 -8.52
N GLN A 138 -9.11 -2.56 -7.49
CA GLN A 138 -7.89 -3.37 -7.38
C GLN A 138 -8.19 -4.87 -7.27
N LEU A 139 -9.36 -5.22 -6.73
CA LEU A 139 -9.83 -6.59 -6.55
C LEU A 139 -10.74 -7.06 -7.72
N GLY A 140 -10.77 -6.30 -8.82
CA GLY A 140 -11.55 -6.64 -10.00
C GLY A 140 -13.06 -6.46 -9.81
N TYR A 141 -13.48 -5.70 -8.79
CA TYR A 141 -14.88 -5.30 -8.60
C TYR A 141 -15.13 -3.90 -9.19
N VAL A 142 -16.40 -3.60 -9.45
CA VAL A 142 -16.81 -2.25 -9.88
C VAL A 142 -16.63 -1.27 -8.73
N GLN A 143 -15.97 -0.15 -9.01
CA GLN A 143 -15.76 0.94 -8.05
C GLN A 143 -16.90 1.96 -8.19
N GLY A 144 -17.76 2.04 -7.18
CA GLY A 144 -18.71 3.15 -7.02
C GLY A 144 -18.03 4.39 -6.44
N VAL A 145 -18.77 5.50 -6.37
CA VAL A 145 -18.33 6.70 -5.64
C VAL A 145 -18.19 6.34 -4.16
N PRO A 146 -17.00 6.48 -3.57
CA PRO A 146 -16.79 6.28 -2.13
C PRO A 146 -17.69 7.18 -1.29
N TYR A 147 -18.28 6.64 -0.23
CA TYR A 147 -18.84 7.46 0.84
C TYR A 147 -17.69 8.14 1.61
N PRO A 148 -17.84 9.41 2.00
CA PRO A 148 -16.86 10.05 2.87
C PRO A 148 -16.75 9.27 4.19
N PRO A 149 -15.55 9.18 4.79
CA PRO A 149 -15.40 8.52 6.08
C PRO A 149 -16.36 9.16 7.09
N GLU A 150 -17.22 8.36 7.70
CA GLU A 150 -17.90 8.76 8.91
C GLU A 150 -16.80 9.10 9.93
N ARG A 151 -16.72 10.37 10.35
CA ARG A 151 -15.72 10.78 11.34
C ARG A 151 -15.89 9.86 12.55
N PRO A 152 -14.87 9.07 12.94
CA PRO A 152 -14.96 8.37 14.20
C PRO A 152 -15.12 9.44 15.28
N LEU A 153 -16.11 9.27 16.15
CA LEU A 153 -16.27 10.11 17.33
C LEU A 153 -14.92 10.08 18.05
N VAL A 154 -14.23 11.22 18.05
CA VAL A 154 -13.04 11.42 18.87
C VAL A 154 -13.55 11.40 20.30
N VAL A 155 -13.53 10.21 20.92
CA VAL A 155 -13.68 10.11 22.36
C VAL A 155 -12.38 10.67 22.93
N ARG A 156 -12.51 11.88 23.47
CA ARG A 156 -11.46 12.60 24.20
C ARG A 156 -11.04 11.81 25.43
#